data_AF-A0A951Q5W3-F1
#
_entry.id   AF-A0A951Q5W3-F1
#
_cell.length_a   1.000
_cell.length_b   1.000
_cell.length_c   1.000
_cell.angle_alpha   90.00
_cell.angle_beta   90.00
_cell.angle_gamma   90.00
#
_symmetry.space_group_name_H-M   'P 1'
#
loop_
_entity.id
_entity.type
_entity.pdbx_description
1 polymer ?
#
loop_
_entity_poly.entity_id
_entity_poly.type
_entity_poly.pdbx_seq_one_letter_code
_entity_poly.pdbx_strand_id
1 'polypeptide(L)' 'MSHPNLHILIDAAQLILEEIARHPDYQALDYQPDLTIVDAQTALSYLIHATTPLESFREATPATTV' A
#
# COMPACT_ATOMS: atom_id res chain seq x y z
N MET A 1 -6.52 11.74 -21.71
CA MET A 1 -5.95 10.46 -21.22
C MET A 1 -6.61 10.17 -19.88
N SER A 2 -7.14 8.96 -19.68
CA SER A 2 -7.67 8.56 -18.37
C SER A 2 -6.49 8.33 -17.43
N HIS A 3 -6.49 8.97 -16.26
CA HIS A 3 -5.50 8.65 -15.23
C HIS A 3 -5.75 7.22 -14.74
N PRO A 4 -4.70 6.40 -14.56
CA PRO A 4 -4.85 5.08 -13.96
C PRO A 4 -5.45 5.22 -12.55
N ASN A 5 -6.27 4.24 -12.18
CA ASN A 5 -6.85 4.16 -10.84
C ASN A 5 -5.71 4.12 -9.81
N LEU A 6 -5.79 4.94 -8.77
CA LEU A 6 -4.75 5.06 -7.75
C LEU A 6 -4.44 3.71 -7.07
N HIS A 7 -5.44 2.85 -6.85
CA HIS A 7 -5.22 1.52 -6.30
C HIS A 7 -4.35 0.66 -7.21
N ILE A 8 -4.55 0.72 -8.53
CA ILE A 8 -3.71 -0.01 -9.50
C ILE A 8 -2.26 0.46 -9.43
N LEU A 9 -2.04 1.77 -9.26
CA LEU A 9 -0.70 2.32 -9.10
C LEU A 9 -0.05 1.86 -7.80
N ILE A 10 -0.81 1.78 -6.72
CA ILE A 10 -0.31 1.31 -5.42
C ILE A 10 0.06 -0.16 -5.49
N ASP A 11 -0.81 -1.01 -6.06
CA ASP A 11 -0.54 -2.45 -6.21
C ASP A 11 0.72 -2.69 -7.05
N ALA A 12 0.87 -1.95 -8.16
CA ALA A 12 2.06 -2.01 -8.99
C ALA A 12 3.33 -1.58 -8.23
N ALA A 13 3.24 -0.51 -7.43
CA ALA A 13 4.35 -0.03 -6.63
C ALA A 13 4.76 -1.05 -5.54
N GLN A 14 3.80 -1.70 -4.89
CA GLN A 14 4.08 -2.76 -3.90
C GLN A 14 4.82 -3.94 -4.56
N LEU A 15 4.35 -4.40 -5.71
CA LEU A 15 5.01 -5.48 -6.46
C LEU A 15 6.46 -5.11 -6.81
N ILE A 16 6.69 -3.88 -7.30
CA ILE A 16 8.04 -3.42 -7.65
C ILE A 16 8.95 -3.39 -6.41
N LEU A 17 8.46 -2.91 -5.27
CA LEU A 17 9.23 -2.89 -4.02
C LEU A 17 9.61 -4.31 -3.56
N GLU A 18 8.72 -5.29 -3.74
CA GLU A 18 9.04 -6.70 -3.45
C GLU A 18 10.11 -7.28 -4.37
N GLU A 19 10.08 -6.95 -5.66
CA GLU A 19 11.11 -7.37 -6.61
C GLU A 19 12.46 -6.73 -6.28
N ILE A 20 12.47 -5.43 -5.93
CA ILE A 20 13.70 -4.74 -5.50
C ILE A 20 14.25 -5.39 -4.22
N ALA A 21 13.41 -5.70 -3.23
CA ALA A 21 13.83 -6.34 -1.99
C ALA A 21 14.48 -7.72 -2.21
N ARG A 22 14.04 -8.44 -3.26
CA ARG A 22 14.60 -9.74 -3.67
C ARG A 22 15.84 -9.63 -4.55
N HIS A 23 16.16 -8.44 -5.07
CA HIS A 23 17.26 -8.28 -6.01
C HIS A 23 18.63 -8.39 -5.29
N PRO A 24 19.59 -9.18 -5.83
CA PRO A 24 20.90 -9.37 -5.19
C PRO A 24 21.66 -8.06 -5.01
N ASP A 25 21.57 -7.13 -5.98
CA ASP A 25 22.25 -5.83 -5.87
C ASP A 25 21.71 -4.97 -4.72
N TYR A 26 20.41 -5.08 -4.42
CA TYR A 26 19.82 -4.39 -3.27
C TYR A 26 20.26 -5.04 -1.95
N GLN A 27 20.37 -6.37 -1.92
CA GLN A 27 20.85 -7.11 -0.75
C GLN A 27 22.35 -6.91 -0.49
N ALA A 28 23.13 -6.63 -1.53
CA ALA A 28 24.56 -6.39 -1.47
C ALA A 28 24.94 -4.91 -1.23
N LEU A 29 23.97 -4.05 -0.91
CA LEU A 29 24.25 -2.66 -0.60
C LEU A 29 25.16 -2.56 0.63
N ASP A 30 26.35 -2.01 0.42
CA ASP A 30 27.35 -1.78 1.48
C ASP A 30 27.09 -0.47 2.26
N TYR A 31 25.89 0.09 2.09
CA TYR A 31 25.40 1.24 2.83
C TYR A 31 23.94 1.04 3.19
N GLN A 32 23.53 1.57 4.34
CA GLN A 32 22.16 1.49 4.81
C GLN A 32 21.48 2.83 4.52
N PRO A 33 20.48 2.88 3.60
CA PRO A 33 19.80 4.13 3.27
C PRO A 33 18.96 4.63 4.46
N ASP A 34 18.80 5.95 4.58
CA ASP A 34 17.94 6.58 5.59
C ASP A 34 16.46 6.18 5.44
N LEU A 35 16.05 5.83 4.22
CA LEU A 35 14.73 5.33 3.88
C LEU A 35 14.85 3.90 3.35
N THR A 36 14.12 3.00 3.97
CA THR A 36 14.11 1.58 3.64
C THR A 36 12.93 1.25 2.71
N ILE A 37 12.98 0.06 2.09
CA ILE A 37 11.81 -0.49 1.39
C ILE A 37 10.61 -0.62 2.35
N VAL A 38 10.84 -0.91 3.63
CA VAL A 38 9.77 -1.00 4.64
C VAL A 38 9.08 0.35 4.85
N ASP A 39 9.85 1.45 4.84
CA ASP A 39 9.29 2.80 4.93
C ASP A 39 8.42 3.13 3.71
N ALA A 40 8.88 2.75 2.52
CA ALA A 40 8.12 2.93 1.28
C ALA A 40 6.81 2.11 1.30
N GLN A 41 6.86 0.84 1.72
CA GLN A 41 5.66 0.00 1.88
C GLN A 41 4.68 0.59 2.91
N THR A 42 5.20 1.12 4.01
CA THR A 42 4.40 1.78 5.05
C THR A 42 3.70 3.02 4.49
N ALA A 43 4.41 3.86 3.74
CA ALA A 43 3.82 5.03 3.09
C ALA A 43 2.71 4.65 2.09
N LEU A 44 2.90 3.59 1.30
CA LEU A 44 1.85 3.07 0.42
C LEU A 44 0.63 2.59 1.21
N SER A 45 0.83 1.93 2.36
CA SER A 45 -0.29 1.50 3.21
C SER A 45 -1.13 2.68 3.72
N TYR A 46 -0.49 3.80 4.09
CA TYR A 46 -1.21 5.01 4.48
C TYR A 46 -1.97 5.62 3.31
N LEU A 47 -1.41 5.59 2.11
CA LEU A 47 -2.09 6.08 0.92
C LEU A 47 -3.36 5.26 0.60
N ILE A 48 -3.30 3.93 0.75
CA ILE A 48 -4.48 3.05 0.61
C ILE A 48 -5.53 3.41 1.67
N HIS A 49 -5.12 3.54 2.94
CA HIS A 49 -6.04 3.84 4.04
C HIS A 49 -6.71 5.21 3.86
N ALA A 50 -5.96 6.23 3.43
CA ALA A 50 -6.49 7.57 3.22
C ALA A 50 -7.48 7.67 2.05
N THR A 51 -7.42 6.71 1.11
CA THR A 51 -8.21 6.74 -0.13
C THR A 51 -9.33 5.71 -0.15
N THR A 52 -9.30 4.74 0.77
CA THR A 52 -10.39 3.80 1.01
C THR A 52 -11.50 4.50 1.82
N PRO A 53 -12.74 4.60 1.29
CA PRO A 53 -13.84 5.20 2.03
C PRO A 53 -14.14 4.43 3.33
N LEU A 54 -14.39 5.15 4.42
CA LEU A 54 -14.75 4.62 5.75
C LEU A 54 -16.10 3.86 5.80
N GLU A 55 -16.81 3.73 4.66
CA GLU A 55 -18.17 3.21 4.61
C GLU A 55 -18.28 1.68 4.78
N SER A 56 -17.16 0.94 4.72
CA SER A 56 -17.13 -0.50 4.97
C SER A 56 -17.37 -0.90 6.44
N PHE A 57 -17.46 0.06 7.37
CA PHE A 57 -17.73 -0.18 8.80
C PHE A 57 -19.20 0.05 9.24
N ARG A 58 -20.12 0.42 8.32
CA ARG A 58 -21.50 0.85 8.68
C ARG A 58 -22.62 -0.14 8.35
N GLU A 59 -22.35 -1.43 8.21
CA GLU A 59 -23.41 -2.42 7.97
C GLU A 59 -23.42 -3.54 9.01
N ALA A 60 -23.73 -3.17 10.26
CA ALA A 60 -24.15 -4.11 11.29
C ALA A 60 -25.07 -3.42 12.31
N THR A 61 -26.18 -2.84 11.86
CA THR A 61 -27.30 -2.56 12.76
C THR A 61 -28.31 -3.71 12.67
N PRO A 62 -28.55 -4.49 13.74
CA PRO A 62 -29.64 -5.45 13.73
C PRO A 62 -30.95 -4.68 13.73
N ALA A 63 -31.76 -4.87 12.68
CA ALA A 63 -33.13 -4.36 12.63
C ALA A 63 -33.90 -4.96 13.82
N THR A 64 -34.18 -4.14 14.83
CA THR A 64 -35.16 -4.47 15.86
C THR A 64 -36.54 -4.27 15.26
N THR A 65 -37.18 -5.37 14.90
CA THR A 65 -38.62 -5.44 14.59
C THR A 65 -39.42 -5.11 15.85
N VAL A 66 -40.27 -4.09 15.78
CA VAL A 66 -41.40 -3.85 16.69
C VAL A 66 -42.66 -3.80 15.85
#